data_AF-A0A8J3LT43-F1
#
_entry.id   AF-A0A8J3LT43-F1
#
_cell.length_a   1.000
_cell.length_b   1.000
_cell.length_c   1.000
_cell.angle_alpha   90.00
_cell.angle_beta   90.00
_cell.angle_gamma   90.00
#
_symmetry.space_group_name_H-M   'P 1'
#
loop_
_entity.id
_entity.type
_entity.pdbx_description
1 polymer ?
#
loop_
_entity_poly.entity_id
_entity_poly.type
_entity_poly.pdbx_seq_one_letter_code
_entity_poly.pdbx_strand_id
1 'polypeptide(L)'
;MSSDSEPSSPADRLAALRDGGRAAKAADRPRRLKLDAGITVELPSPRVLARVYALPILSADAEVYARDLVIVRRQAGTAAEPQVTPSAILVDELRASLEALPDRDDAGRPYRDLRIYLRDGDPVAVATYLYDTVKAARIAAPKWRPRVERQEREAPKTPTERQQESRPRLRAREIASAECFLQLWQEDADPGDRIEAPELYEEAAEEIGQWVKDAKQKPVPYAKDVERYGLPDKPRCPGPRTFYEVADKKLGPRVRGAQGVRVYVVSSIAADLIARTEHMNDQEEKRAA
;
A
#
# COMPACT_ATOMS: atom_id res chain seq x y z
N MET A 1 -45.59 -25.43 6.21
CA MET A 1 -45.20 -26.08 4.95
C MET A 1 -44.69 -25.00 4.03
N SER A 2 -43.40 -24.69 4.12
CA SER A 2 -42.75 -23.76 3.19
C SER A 2 -42.52 -24.54 1.90
N SER A 3 -43.33 -24.28 0.89
CA SER A 3 -43.05 -24.73 -0.46
C SER A 3 -41.76 -24.06 -0.92
N ASP A 4 -40.65 -24.80 -0.85
CA ASP A 4 -39.40 -24.48 -1.53
C ASP A 4 -39.74 -24.32 -3.02
N SER A 5 -39.99 -23.07 -3.41
CA SER A 5 -40.28 -22.71 -4.79
C SER A 5 -38.99 -22.94 -5.54
N GLU A 6 -38.99 -23.87 -6.50
CA GLU A 6 -37.84 -24.11 -7.37
C GLU A 6 -37.27 -22.77 -7.86
N PRO A 7 -35.94 -22.64 -7.96
CA PRO A 7 -35.34 -21.40 -8.42
C PRO A 7 -35.81 -21.13 -9.85
N SER A 8 -36.76 -20.20 -9.98
CA SER A 8 -37.29 -19.75 -11.28
C SER A 8 -36.16 -19.57 -12.28
N SER A 9 -36.28 -20.21 -13.45
CA SER A 9 -35.26 -20.13 -14.50
C SER A 9 -35.11 -18.68 -14.97
N PRO A 10 -33.97 -18.29 -15.59
CA PRO A 10 -33.83 -16.94 -16.14
C PRO A 10 -34.97 -16.58 -17.11
N ALA A 11 -35.43 -17.55 -17.90
CA ALA A 11 -36.57 -17.40 -18.80
C ALA A 11 -37.88 -17.15 -18.03
N ASP A 12 -38.13 -17.88 -16.93
CA ASP A 12 -39.31 -17.65 -16.08
C ASP A 12 -39.32 -16.25 -15.46
N ARG A 13 -38.16 -15.77 -14.99
CA ARG A 13 -38.06 -14.43 -14.41
C ARG A 13 -38.29 -13.34 -15.45
N LEU A 14 -37.82 -13.55 -16.68
CA LEU A 14 -38.07 -12.63 -17.78
C LEU A 14 -39.55 -12.65 -18.18
N ALA A 15 -40.16 -13.84 -18.27
CA ALA A 15 -41.58 -14.01 -18.57
C ALA A 15 -42.48 -13.39 -17.49
N ALA A 16 -42.06 -13.40 -16.22
CA ALA A 16 -42.80 -12.82 -15.10
C ALA A 16 -42.77 -11.28 -15.05
N LEU A 17 -42.00 -10.60 -15.91
CA LEU A 17 -41.97 -9.13 -15.95
C LEU A 17 -43.32 -8.56 -16.37
N ARG A 18 -43.90 -7.71 -15.52
CA ARG A 18 -45.20 -7.06 -15.74
C ARG A 18 -45.05 -5.74 -16.52
N ASP A 19 -46.01 -5.48 -17.38
CA ASP A 19 -46.15 -4.26 -18.19
C ASP A 19 -46.22 -3.01 -17.30
N GLY A 20 -45.51 -1.94 -17.67
CA GLY A 20 -45.71 -0.62 -17.09
C GLY A 20 -45.54 -0.51 -15.57
N GLY A 21 -44.90 -1.49 -14.92
CA GLY A 21 -44.66 -1.46 -13.48
C GLY A 21 -43.93 -0.18 -13.07
N ARG A 22 -44.27 0.40 -11.90
CA ARG A 22 -43.53 1.56 -11.36
C ARG A 22 -42.09 1.15 -11.12
N ALA A 23 -41.20 1.45 -12.07
CA ALA A 23 -39.77 1.28 -11.88
C ALA A 23 -39.30 2.26 -10.79
N ALA A 24 -38.72 1.73 -9.72
CA ALA A 24 -38.20 2.53 -8.61
C ALA A 24 -37.11 3.52 -9.06
N LYS A 25 -36.42 3.23 -10.18
CA LYS A 25 -35.33 4.04 -10.73
C LYS A 25 -35.56 4.32 -12.21
N ALA A 26 -35.18 5.53 -12.65
CA ALA A 26 -35.29 5.92 -14.05
C ALA A 26 -34.54 4.96 -15.00
N ALA A 27 -33.38 4.45 -14.58
CA ALA A 27 -32.56 3.49 -15.35
C ALA A 27 -33.21 2.09 -15.52
N ASP A 28 -34.23 1.78 -14.72
CA ASP A 28 -34.95 0.50 -14.76
C ASP A 28 -36.27 0.62 -15.55
N ARG A 29 -36.60 1.81 -16.10
CA ARG A 29 -37.83 2.02 -16.86
C ARG A 29 -37.81 1.26 -18.19
N PRO A 30 -38.91 0.58 -18.57
CA PRO A 30 -39.06 -0.03 -19.88
C PRO A 30 -38.85 0.99 -21.02
N ARG A 31 -38.28 0.53 -22.14
CA ARG A 31 -38.13 1.33 -23.36
C ARG A 31 -39.29 1.02 -24.30
N ARG A 32 -40.04 2.03 -24.74
CA ARG A 32 -41.07 1.87 -25.77
C ARG A 32 -40.52 2.31 -27.11
N LEU A 33 -40.58 1.44 -28.10
CA LEU A 33 -40.04 1.68 -29.43
C LEU A 33 -41.12 1.37 -30.47
N LYS A 34 -41.21 2.17 -31.53
CA LYS A 34 -42.04 1.87 -32.70
C LYS A 34 -41.16 1.24 -33.76
N LEU A 35 -41.52 0.04 -34.21
CA LEU A 35 -40.85 -0.67 -35.29
C LEU A 35 -41.34 -0.17 -36.65
N ASP A 36 -40.57 -0.45 -37.71
CA ASP A 36 -40.90 -0.03 -39.08
C ASP A 36 -42.22 -0.62 -39.57
N ALA A 37 -42.58 -1.82 -39.08
CA ALA A 37 -43.88 -2.45 -39.30
C ALA A 37 -45.07 -1.71 -38.63
N GLY A 38 -44.83 -0.58 -37.97
CA GLY A 38 -45.84 0.23 -37.28
C GLY A 38 -46.23 -0.27 -35.88
N ILE A 39 -45.70 -1.42 -35.45
CA ILE A 39 -45.95 -2.04 -34.14
C ILE A 39 -45.14 -1.31 -33.06
N THR A 40 -45.74 -1.09 -31.89
CA THR A 40 -45.03 -0.54 -30.72
C THR A 40 -44.69 -1.65 -29.74
N VAL A 41 -43.40 -1.85 -29.49
CA VAL A 41 -42.86 -2.82 -28.53
C VAL A 41 -42.43 -2.14 -27.23
N GLU A 42 -42.62 -2.82 -26.11
CA GLU A 42 -42.11 -2.43 -24.79
C GLU A 42 -40.99 -3.39 -24.37
N LEU A 43 -39.76 -2.90 -24.37
CA LEU A 43 -38.58 -3.68 -23.98
C LEU A 43 -38.24 -3.44 -22.50
N PRO A 44 -37.73 -4.46 -21.78
CA PRO A 44 -37.10 -4.21 -20.49
C PRO A 44 -35.93 -3.24 -20.67
N SER A 45 -35.56 -2.49 -19.62
CA SER A 45 -34.33 -1.70 -19.71
C SER A 45 -33.12 -2.65 -19.84
N PRO A 46 -32.01 -2.24 -20.49
CA PRO A 46 -30.82 -3.08 -20.58
C PRO A 46 -30.30 -3.55 -19.21
N ARG A 47 -30.48 -2.73 -18.17
CA ARG A 47 -30.14 -3.07 -16.79
C ARG A 47 -31.05 -4.13 -16.19
N VAL A 48 -32.35 -4.06 -16.47
CA VAL A 48 -33.32 -5.08 -16.04
C VAL A 48 -33.02 -6.39 -16.76
N LEU A 49 -32.87 -6.36 -18.09
CA LEU A 49 -32.56 -7.56 -18.88
C LEU A 49 -31.23 -8.18 -18.44
N ALA A 50 -30.21 -7.37 -18.18
CA ALA A 50 -28.91 -7.83 -17.70
C ALA A 50 -29.01 -8.58 -16.37
N ARG A 51 -29.78 -8.07 -15.41
CA ARG A 51 -29.92 -8.68 -14.08
C ARG A 51 -30.81 -9.92 -14.08
N VAL A 52 -31.92 -9.87 -14.82
CA VAL A 52 -32.97 -10.89 -14.78
C VAL A 52 -32.62 -12.08 -15.67
N TYR A 53 -32.00 -11.83 -16.82
CA TYR A 53 -31.76 -12.82 -17.85
C TYR A 53 -30.27 -12.99 -18.17
N ALA A 54 -29.61 -11.92 -18.62
CA ALA A 54 -28.27 -12.06 -19.20
C ALA A 54 -27.25 -12.61 -18.20
N LEU A 55 -27.03 -11.93 -17.06
CA LEU A 55 -26.02 -12.37 -16.08
C LEU A 55 -26.27 -13.79 -15.55
N PRO A 56 -27.51 -14.21 -15.20
CA PRO A 56 -27.81 -15.60 -14.89
C PRO A 56 -27.44 -16.59 -16.01
N ILE A 57 -27.73 -16.27 -17.28
CA ILE A 57 -27.36 -17.11 -18.43
C ILE A 57 -25.84 -17.17 -18.60
N LEU A 58 -25.17 -16.01 -18.61
CA LEU A 58 -23.72 -15.93 -18.75
C LEU A 58 -22.98 -16.64 -17.61
N SER A 59 -23.63 -16.79 -16.45
CA SER A 59 -23.06 -17.42 -15.24
C SER A 59 -23.52 -18.87 -15.03
N ALA A 60 -24.25 -19.47 -15.99
CA ALA A 60 -24.76 -20.82 -15.84
C ALA A 60 -23.61 -21.86 -15.78
N ASP A 61 -22.65 -21.74 -16.71
CA ASP A 61 -21.54 -22.69 -16.86
C ASP A 61 -20.16 -22.10 -16.49
N ALA A 62 -20.12 -20.81 -16.17
CA ALA A 62 -18.91 -20.06 -15.92
C ALA A 62 -19.08 -19.10 -14.73
N GLU A 63 -17.99 -18.84 -14.03
CA GLU A 63 -17.93 -17.72 -13.11
C GLU A 63 -17.64 -16.44 -13.89
N VAL A 64 -18.54 -15.47 -13.79
CA VAL A 64 -18.48 -14.20 -14.51
C VAL A 64 -18.05 -13.09 -13.57
N TYR A 65 -17.03 -12.35 -13.98
CA TYR A 65 -16.53 -11.20 -13.22
C TYR A 65 -16.35 -9.96 -14.09
N ALA A 66 -16.39 -8.80 -13.46
CA ALA A 66 -15.98 -7.53 -14.04
C ALA A 66 -14.49 -7.27 -13.75
N ARG A 67 -13.72 -6.94 -14.80
CA ARG A 67 -12.35 -6.40 -14.71
C ARG A 67 -12.29 -5.15 -15.58
N ASP A 68 -12.21 -3.99 -14.95
CA ASP A 68 -12.20 -2.68 -15.62
C ASP A 68 -13.39 -2.51 -16.60
N LEU A 69 -13.10 -2.45 -17.90
CA LEU A 69 -14.09 -2.29 -18.97
C LEU A 69 -14.51 -3.60 -19.64
N VAL A 70 -14.05 -4.75 -19.16
CA VAL A 70 -14.36 -6.05 -19.75
C VAL A 70 -15.03 -7.00 -18.76
N ILE A 71 -15.71 -8.00 -19.31
CA ILE A 71 -16.11 -9.19 -18.57
C ILE A 71 -14.99 -10.22 -18.73
N VAL A 72 -14.62 -10.85 -17.61
CA VAL A 72 -13.73 -12.01 -17.60
C VAL A 72 -14.52 -13.22 -17.11
N ARG A 73 -14.26 -14.37 -17.72
CA ARG A 73 -14.91 -15.64 -17.38
C ARG A 73 -13.86 -16.69 -17.05
N ARG A 74 -14.19 -17.57 -16.10
CA ARG A 74 -13.50 -18.85 -15.92
C ARG A 74 -14.53 -19.96 -15.81
N GLN A 75 -14.14 -21.17 -16.17
CA GLN A 75 -14.98 -22.34 -15.96
C GLN A 75 -15.27 -22.51 -14.45
N ALA A 76 -16.52 -22.77 -14.12
CA ALA A 76 -16.95 -22.95 -12.73
C ALA A 76 -16.17 -24.09 -12.06
N GLY A 77 -15.73 -23.87 -10.82
CA GLY A 77 -14.99 -24.87 -10.04
C GLY A 77 -13.49 -24.98 -10.39
N THR A 78 -12.97 -24.13 -11.28
CA THR A 78 -11.55 -24.13 -11.64
C THR A 78 -10.76 -23.06 -10.88
N ALA A 79 -9.49 -23.36 -10.59
CA ALA A 79 -8.54 -22.39 -10.02
C ALA A 79 -7.83 -21.53 -11.08
N ALA A 80 -8.16 -21.71 -12.38
CA ALA A 80 -7.56 -20.99 -13.48
C ALA A 80 -7.84 -19.47 -13.41
N GLU A 81 -6.94 -18.68 -14.00
CA GLU A 81 -7.15 -17.24 -14.15
C GLU A 81 -8.30 -16.98 -15.14
N PRO A 82 -9.27 -16.11 -14.80
CA PRO A 82 -10.33 -15.73 -15.73
C PRO A 82 -9.79 -15.06 -16.98
N GLN A 83 -10.30 -15.50 -18.12
CA GLN A 83 -9.94 -14.97 -19.43
C GLN A 83 -10.90 -13.86 -19.86
N VAL A 84 -10.38 -12.88 -20.59
CA VAL A 84 -11.19 -11.81 -21.16
C VAL A 84 -12.13 -12.40 -22.21
N THR A 85 -13.42 -12.11 -22.07
CA THR A 85 -14.42 -12.47 -23.09
C THR A 85 -14.79 -11.21 -23.88
N PRO A 86 -14.51 -11.16 -25.20
CA PRO A 86 -14.89 -10.02 -26.04
C PRO A 86 -16.39 -9.76 -26.01
N SER A 87 -16.78 -8.48 -25.94
CA SER A 87 -18.20 -8.10 -25.88
C SER A 87 -19.01 -8.60 -27.08
N ALA A 88 -18.40 -8.74 -28.27
CA ALA A 88 -19.06 -9.28 -29.45
C ALA A 88 -19.53 -10.73 -29.21
N ILE A 89 -18.67 -11.57 -28.66
CA ILE A 89 -19.01 -12.97 -28.32
C ILE A 89 -20.16 -13.01 -27.31
N LEU A 90 -20.15 -12.13 -26.30
CA LEU A 90 -21.21 -12.05 -25.30
C LEU A 90 -22.54 -11.57 -25.89
N VAL A 91 -22.50 -10.67 -26.88
CA VAL A 91 -23.68 -10.20 -27.59
C VAL A 91 -24.26 -11.34 -28.43
N ASP A 92 -23.43 -12.10 -29.14
CA ASP A 92 -23.87 -13.22 -29.96
C ASP A 92 -24.46 -14.35 -29.11
N GLU A 93 -23.83 -14.69 -27.99
CA GLU A 93 -24.34 -15.67 -27.01
C GLU A 93 -25.69 -15.24 -26.43
N LEU A 94 -25.80 -13.96 -26.04
CA LEU A 94 -27.06 -13.42 -25.52
C LEU A 94 -28.15 -13.40 -26.59
N ARG A 95 -27.82 -13.04 -27.84
CA ARG A 95 -28.76 -13.06 -28.96
C ARG A 95 -29.28 -14.48 -29.18
N ALA A 96 -28.39 -15.45 -29.36
CA ALA A 96 -28.76 -16.84 -29.58
C ALA A 96 -29.63 -17.39 -28.43
N SER A 97 -29.29 -17.06 -27.19
CA SER A 97 -30.08 -17.45 -26.01
C SER A 97 -31.48 -16.82 -26.01
N LEU A 98 -31.62 -15.55 -26.40
CA LEU A 98 -32.91 -14.88 -26.45
C LEU A 98 -33.77 -15.35 -27.64
N GLU A 99 -33.16 -15.70 -28.77
CA GLU A 99 -33.85 -16.29 -29.92
C GLU A 99 -34.37 -17.70 -29.61
N ALA A 100 -33.66 -18.45 -28.76
CA ALA A 100 -34.07 -19.77 -28.28
C ALA A 100 -35.18 -19.75 -27.20
N LEU A 101 -35.68 -18.57 -26.81
CA LEU A 101 -36.74 -18.46 -25.81
C LEU A 101 -38.06 -19.13 -26.31
N PRO A 102 -38.69 -19.98 -25.49
CA PRO A 102 -39.92 -20.67 -25.87
C PRO A 102 -41.10 -19.71 -26.03
N ASP A 103 -42.04 -20.07 -26.89
CA ASP A 103 -43.36 -19.43 -26.91
C ASP A 103 -44.09 -19.69 -25.59
N ARG A 104 -44.67 -18.64 -25.01
CA ARG A 104 -45.31 -18.65 -23.70
C ARG A 104 -46.53 -17.75 -23.67
N ASP A 105 -47.70 -18.35 -23.44
CA ASP A 105 -48.96 -17.62 -23.36
C ASP A 105 -49.11 -16.87 -22.02
N ASP A 106 -48.43 -17.34 -20.97
CA ASP A 106 -48.42 -16.77 -19.63
C ASP A 106 -47.45 -15.59 -19.46
N ALA A 107 -46.57 -15.35 -20.46
CA ALA A 107 -45.53 -14.35 -20.36
C ALA A 107 -46.06 -12.91 -20.44
N GLY A 108 -45.50 -12.01 -19.64
CA GLY A 108 -45.76 -10.58 -19.72
C GLY A 108 -45.31 -9.96 -21.06
N ARG A 109 -45.79 -8.76 -21.36
CA ARG A 109 -45.50 -8.09 -22.63
C ARG A 109 -44.00 -7.88 -22.87
N PRO A 110 -43.16 -7.50 -21.88
CA PRO A 110 -41.72 -7.32 -22.13
C PRO A 110 -41.01 -8.56 -22.68
N TYR A 111 -41.45 -9.76 -22.32
CA TYR A 111 -40.91 -11.01 -22.86
C TYR A 111 -41.33 -11.20 -24.32
N ARG A 112 -42.63 -11.07 -24.61
CA ARG A 112 -43.19 -11.26 -25.95
C ARG A 112 -42.66 -10.22 -26.93
N ASP A 113 -42.66 -8.95 -26.52
CA ASP A 113 -42.20 -7.82 -27.31
C ASP A 113 -40.69 -7.88 -27.58
N LEU A 114 -39.89 -8.42 -26.64
CA LEU A 114 -38.46 -8.65 -26.89
C LEU A 114 -38.23 -9.65 -28.02
N ARG A 115 -39.02 -10.74 -28.09
CA ARG A 115 -38.92 -11.72 -29.18
C ARG A 115 -39.32 -11.11 -30.53
N ILE A 116 -40.39 -10.31 -30.55
CA ILE A 116 -40.79 -9.54 -31.74
C ILE A 116 -39.66 -8.59 -32.16
N TYR A 117 -39.07 -7.87 -31.21
CA TYR A 117 -37.99 -6.92 -31.50
C TYR A 117 -36.73 -7.58 -32.05
N LEU A 118 -36.37 -8.76 -31.55
CA LEU A 118 -35.21 -9.50 -32.07
C LEU A 118 -35.42 -10.00 -33.50
N ARG A 119 -36.67 -10.36 -33.86
CA ARG A 119 -37.02 -10.86 -35.19
C ARG A 119 -37.26 -9.74 -36.22
N ASP A 120 -37.99 -8.70 -35.81
CA ASP A 120 -38.57 -7.70 -36.71
C ASP A 120 -37.94 -6.30 -36.54
N GLY A 121 -37.02 -6.13 -35.59
CA GLY A 121 -36.34 -4.86 -35.32
C GLY A 121 -35.17 -4.59 -36.28
N ASP A 122 -34.79 -3.31 -36.41
CA ASP A 122 -33.59 -2.90 -37.13
C ASP A 122 -32.34 -3.60 -36.56
N PRO A 123 -31.54 -4.31 -37.38
CA PRO A 123 -30.39 -5.09 -36.90
C PRO A 123 -29.36 -4.28 -36.11
N VAL A 124 -29.16 -3.00 -36.47
CA VAL A 124 -28.19 -2.12 -35.79
C VAL A 124 -28.72 -1.70 -34.42
N ALA A 125 -30.01 -1.34 -34.33
CA ALA A 125 -30.67 -1.04 -33.08
C ALA A 125 -30.67 -2.24 -32.12
N VAL A 126 -30.98 -3.44 -32.64
CA VAL A 126 -30.93 -4.70 -31.87
C VAL A 126 -29.53 -4.94 -31.33
N ALA A 127 -28.49 -4.85 -32.17
CA ALA A 127 -27.10 -5.02 -31.74
C ALA A 127 -26.71 -4.00 -30.66
N THR A 128 -27.13 -2.74 -30.81
CA THR A 128 -26.88 -1.67 -29.83
C THR A 128 -27.55 -1.97 -28.48
N TYR A 129 -28.81 -2.42 -28.51
CA TYR A 129 -29.55 -2.79 -27.31
C TYR A 129 -28.91 -3.98 -26.56
N LEU A 130 -28.45 -4.99 -27.28
CA LEU A 130 -27.75 -6.12 -26.69
C LEU A 130 -26.37 -5.73 -26.13
N TYR A 131 -25.64 -4.85 -26.82
CA TYR A 131 -24.38 -4.30 -26.31
C TYR A 131 -24.58 -3.52 -25.01
N ASP A 132 -25.60 -2.66 -24.95
CA ASP A 132 -26.01 -1.94 -23.73
C ASP A 132 -26.34 -2.93 -22.59
N THR A 133 -26.95 -4.07 -22.92
CA THR A 133 -27.29 -5.12 -21.96
C THR A 133 -26.05 -5.82 -21.43
N VAL A 134 -25.08 -6.16 -22.30
CA VAL A 134 -23.77 -6.72 -21.88
C VAL A 134 -23.00 -5.72 -21.01
N LYS A 135 -23.00 -4.43 -21.37
CA LYS A 135 -22.40 -3.38 -20.55
C LYS A 135 -23.05 -3.29 -19.17
N ALA A 136 -24.37 -3.40 -19.10
CA ALA A 136 -25.09 -3.42 -17.83
C ALA A 136 -24.82 -4.70 -17.02
N ALA A 137 -24.66 -5.85 -17.68
CA ALA A 137 -24.28 -7.11 -17.04
C ALA A 137 -22.87 -7.02 -16.43
N ARG A 138 -21.92 -6.40 -17.12
CA ARG A 138 -20.58 -6.09 -16.58
C ARG A 138 -20.66 -5.25 -15.31
N ILE A 139 -21.50 -4.22 -15.30
CA ILE A 139 -21.66 -3.35 -14.12
C ILE A 139 -22.28 -4.12 -12.94
N ALA A 140 -23.14 -5.09 -13.21
CA ALA A 140 -23.79 -5.91 -12.20
C ALA A 140 -22.94 -7.09 -11.70
N ALA A 141 -21.96 -7.55 -12.50
CA ALA A 141 -21.11 -8.68 -12.16
C ALA A 141 -20.16 -8.37 -10.97
N PRO A 142 -19.80 -9.38 -10.15
CA PRO A 142 -18.79 -9.23 -9.11
C PRO A 142 -17.45 -8.74 -9.68
N LYS A 143 -16.75 -7.86 -8.96
CA LYS A 143 -15.42 -7.40 -9.39
C LYS A 143 -14.40 -8.51 -9.18
N TRP A 144 -13.64 -8.86 -10.22
CA TRP A 144 -12.52 -9.75 -10.08
C TRP A 144 -11.39 -9.08 -9.30
N ARG A 145 -10.73 -9.84 -8.43
CA ARG A 145 -9.47 -9.46 -7.80
C ARG A 145 -8.50 -10.64 -7.87
N PRO A 146 -7.20 -10.40 -8.13
CA PRO A 146 -6.23 -11.47 -8.06
C PRO A 146 -6.25 -12.05 -6.65
N ARG A 147 -6.17 -13.38 -6.55
CA ARG A 147 -5.89 -14.00 -5.26
C ARG A 147 -4.47 -13.59 -4.89
N VAL A 148 -4.35 -12.64 -3.98
CA VAL A 148 -3.05 -12.32 -3.38
C VAL A 148 -2.70 -13.54 -2.54
N GLU A 149 -1.66 -14.27 -2.93
CA GLU A 149 -1.08 -15.29 -2.05
C GLU A 149 -0.74 -14.61 -0.73
N ARG A 150 -1.40 -15.06 0.33
CA ARG A 150 -1.16 -14.54 1.66
C ARG A 150 0.21 -15.06 2.05
N GLN A 151 1.26 -14.25 1.83
CA GLN A 151 2.57 -14.54 2.39
C GLN A 151 2.38 -14.85 3.87
N GLU A 152 2.89 -16.00 4.28
CA GLU A 152 2.86 -16.44 5.66
C GLU A 152 3.52 -15.35 6.49
N ARG A 153 2.72 -14.65 7.31
CA ARG A 153 3.25 -13.57 8.13
C ARG A 153 4.21 -14.20 9.12
N GLU A 154 5.48 -13.79 9.05
CA GLU A 154 6.44 -14.08 10.10
C GLU A 154 5.81 -13.77 11.46
N ALA A 155 6.06 -14.64 12.43
CA ALA A 155 5.50 -14.52 13.77
C ALA A 155 5.82 -13.13 14.36
N PRO A 156 4.86 -12.50 15.08
CA PRO A 156 5.09 -11.19 15.64
C PRO A 156 6.27 -11.23 16.62
N LYS A 157 7.30 -10.40 16.38
CA LYS A 157 8.49 -10.32 17.24
C LYS A 157 8.10 -10.13 18.71
N THR A 158 8.74 -10.88 19.59
CA THR A 158 8.55 -10.81 21.04
C THR A 158 9.07 -9.47 21.60
N PRO A 159 8.59 -9.03 22.78
CA PRO A 159 9.13 -7.83 23.44
C PRO A 159 10.65 -7.87 23.65
N THR A 160 11.20 -9.06 23.92
CA THR A 160 12.63 -9.29 24.12
C THR A 160 13.44 -9.07 22.84
N GLU A 161 12.96 -9.59 21.70
CA GLU A 161 13.60 -9.40 20.39
C GLU A 161 13.60 -7.92 19.98
N ARG A 162 12.50 -7.21 20.24
CA ARG A 162 12.41 -5.76 19.99
C ARG A 162 13.41 -4.98 20.85
N GLN A 163 13.58 -5.35 22.11
CA GLN A 163 14.57 -4.72 22.97
C GLN A 163 16.00 -5.00 22.49
N GLN A 164 16.32 -6.24 22.10
CA GLN A 164 17.64 -6.60 21.59
C GLN A 164 17.99 -5.84 20.31
N GLU A 165 17.04 -5.64 19.39
CA GLU A 165 17.26 -4.83 18.18
C GLU A 165 17.40 -3.32 18.47
N SER A 166 16.76 -2.83 19.55
CA SER A 166 16.81 -1.42 19.93
C SER A 166 18.13 -1.00 20.59
N ARG A 167 18.71 -1.85 21.44
CA ARG A 167 19.94 -1.56 22.20
C ARG A 167 21.12 -1.08 21.33
N PRO A 168 21.50 -1.76 20.24
CA PRO A 168 22.61 -1.30 19.39
C PRO A 168 22.28 0.04 18.71
N ARG A 169 21.03 0.26 18.30
CA ARG A 169 20.60 1.53 17.71
C ARG A 169 20.65 2.68 18.70
N LEU A 170 20.25 2.44 19.95
CA LEU A 170 20.33 3.44 21.02
C LEU A 170 21.79 3.77 21.36
N ARG A 171 22.63 2.74 21.50
CA ARG A 171 24.07 2.92 21.76
C ARG A 171 24.75 3.69 20.62
N ALA A 172 24.42 3.39 19.37
CA ALA A 172 24.98 4.11 18.22
C ALA A 172 24.64 5.61 18.25
N ARG A 173 23.43 5.98 18.70
CA ARG A 173 23.04 7.40 18.86
C ARG A 173 23.76 8.09 20.01
N GLU A 174 23.96 7.37 21.13
CA GLU A 174 24.75 7.88 22.25
C GLU A 174 26.21 8.14 21.83
N ILE A 175 26.80 7.21 21.07
CA ILE A 175 28.15 7.38 20.52
C ILE A 175 28.21 8.58 19.57
N ALA A 176 27.31 8.67 18.59
CA ALA A 176 27.30 9.77 17.62
C ALA A 176 27.14 11.13 18.29
N SER A 177 26.30 11.22 19.33
CA SER A 177 26.11 12.46 20.09
C SER A 177 27.35 12.86 20.88
N ALA A 178 28.01 11.88 21.53
CA ALA A 178 29.26 12.11 22.24
C ALA A 178 30.40 12.52 21.29
N GLU A 179 30.51 11.89 20.13
CA GLU A 179 31.53 12.23 19.12
C GLU A 179 31.35 13.65 18.59
N CYS A 180 30.10 14.04 18.29
CA CYS A 180 29.79 15.39 17.83
C CYS A 180 30.07 16.45 18.91
N PHE A 181 29.66 16.19 20.16
CA PHE A 181 29.96 17.10 21.28
C PHE A 181 31.46 17.29 21.45
N LEU A 182 32.23 16.20 21.51
CA LEU A 182 33.68 16.29 21.71
C LEU A 182 34.37 17.00 20.55
N GLN A 183 33.88 16.85 19.32
CA GLN A 183 34.42 17.57 18.18
C GLN A 183 34.20 19.08 18.32
N LEU A 184 32.98 19.52 18.63
CA LEU A 184 32.66 20.94 18.83
C LEU A 184 33.43 21.51 20.03
N TRP A 185 33.46 20.77 21.13
CA TRP A 185 34.20 21.16 22.34
C TRP A 185 35.70 21.33 22.08
N GLN A 186 36.30 20.46 21.25
CA GLN A 186 37.71 20.58 20.86
C GLN A 186 38.00 21.80 19.97
N GLU A 187 37.02 22.32 19.22
CA GLU A 187 37.20 23.53 18.40
C GLU A 187 37.38 24.78 19.27
N ASP A 188 36.82 24.77 20.49
CA ASP A 188 36.88 25.88 21.45
C ASP A 188 37.97 25.70 22.52
N ALA A 189 38.56 24.51 22.66
CA ALA A 189 39.53 24.20 23.71
C ALA A 189 40.98 24.52 23.28
N ASP A 190 41.76 25.10 24.20
CA ASP A 190 43.17 25.40 23.92
C ASP A 190 44.05 24.15 24.08
N PRO A 191 45.03 23.93 23.18
CA PRO A 191 45.94 22.81 23.34
C PRO A 191 46.76 22.88 24.62
N GLY A 192 46.80 21.76 25.36
CA GLY A 192 47.44 21.65 26.67
C GLY A 192 46.49 21.84 27.85
N ASP A 193 45.24 22.27 27.60
CA ASP A 193 44.22 22.38 28.64
C ASP A 193 43.97 21.05 29.33
N ARG A 194 43.65 21.16 30.62
CA ARG A 194 43.34 20.01 31.47
C ARG A 194 41.93 20.16 31.99
N ILE A 195 41.07 19.22 31.62
CA ILE A 195 39.70 19.16 32.12
C ILE A 195 39.49 17.88 32.92
N GLU A 196 38.78 17.99 34.04
CA GLU A 196 38.40 16.84 34.82
C GLU A 196 37.36 16.02 34.05
N ALA A 197 37.54 14.70 34.00
CA ALA A 197 36.63 13.83 33.26
C ALA A 197 35.16 13.94 33.73
N PRO A 198 34.85 14.05 35.04
CA PRO A 198 33.48 14.28 35.49
C PRO A 198 32.90 15.60 35.01
N GLU A 199 33.67 16.69 35.06
CA GLU A 199 33.26 18.03 34.61
C GLU A 199 32.95 18.02 33.11
N LEU A 200 33.86 17.46 32.30
CA LEU A 200 33.63 17.29 30.86
C LEU A 200 32.37 16.47 30.55
N TYR A 201 32.06 15.45 31.36
CA TYR A 201 30.84 14.66 31.18
C TYR A 201 29.58 15.45 31.57
N GLU A 202 29.64 16.26 32.62
CA GLU A 202 28.53 17.10 33.05
C GLU A 202 28.18 18.14 31.98
N GLU A 203 29.19 18.82 31.43
CA GLU A 203 29.03 19.72 30.28
C GLU A 203 28.40 19.00 29.08
N ALA A 204 28.92 17.82 28.73
CA ALA A 204 28.39 17.02 27.63
C ALA A 204 26.92 16.61 27.87
N ALA A 205 26.58 16.22 29.10
CA ALA A 205 25.23 15.78 29.44
C ALA A 205 24.22 16.94 29.37
N GLU A 206 24.64 18.14 29.76
CA GLU A 206 23.84 19.36 29.66
C GLU A 206 23.60 19.75 28.20
N GLU A 207 24.67 19.89 27.41
CA GLU A 207 24.63 20.35 26.03
C GLU A 207 23.88 19.36 25.12
N ILE A 208 24.24 18.07 25.17
CA ILE A 208 23.52 17.03 24.42
C ILE A 208 22.07 16.91 24.93
N GLY A 209 21.84 17.12 26.23
CA GLY A 209 20.51 17.20 26.81
C GLY A 209 19.66 18.31 26.18
N GLN A 210 20.27 19.45 25.86
CA GLN A 210 19.63 20.54 25.15
C GLN A 210 19.32 20.17 23.69
N TRP A 211 20.25 19.52 22.98
CA TRP A 211 20.00 19.01 21.62
C TRP A 211 18.80 18.05 21.59
N VAL A 212 18.69 17.15 22.58
CA VAL A 212 17.54 16.24 22.72
C VAL A 212 16.23 17.00 22.92
N LYS A 213 16.24 18.08 23.72
CA LYS A 213 15.06 18.92 23.92
C LYS A 213 14.68 19.65 22.64
N ASP A 214 15.63 20.28 21.95
CA ASP A 214 15.37 21.04 20.73
C ASP A 214 14.93 20.14 19.56
N ALA A 215 15.55 18.97 19.38
CA ALA A 215 15.09 17.99 18.38
C ALA A 215 13.64 17.55 18.60
N LYS A 216 13.19 17.49 19.86
CA LYS A 216 11.81 17.12 20.22
C LYS A 216 10.82 18.28 20.12
N GLN A 217 11.20 19.47 20.59
CA GLN A 217 10.30 20.62 20.71
C GLN A 217 10.27 21.48 19.45
N LYS A 218 11.38 21.51 18.70
CA LYS A 218 11.62 22.39 17.55
C LYS A 218 12.29 21.61 16.40
N PRO A 219 11.61 20.59 15.83
CA PRO A 219 12.23 19.70 14.85
C PRO A 219 12.67 20.41 13.55
N VAL A 220 11.95 21.44 13.09
CA VAL A 220 12.28 22.17 11.86
C VAL A 220 13.50 23.07 12.06
N PRO A 221 13.60 23.90 13.12
CA PRO A 221 14.85 24.59 13.44
C PRO A 221 16.02 23.63 13.65
N TYR A 222 15.84 22.56 14.44
CA TYR A 222 16.91 21.61 14.73
C TYR A 222 17.46 20.93 13.47
N ALA A 223 16.60 20.57 12.50
CA ALA A 223 17.05 20.01 11.24
C ALA A 223 18.01 20.94 10.47
N LYS A 224 17.82 22.26 10.58
CA LYS A 224 18.77 23.23 10.01
C LYS A 224 20.10 23.25 10.76
N ASP A 225 20.08 23.05 12.07
CA ASP A 225 21.29 22.97 12.89
C ASP A 225 22.08 21.68 12.60
N VAL A 226 21.40 20.57 12.32
CA VAL A 226 22.03 19.34 11.79
C VAL A 226 22.76 19.64 10.47
N GLU A 227 22.09 20.27 9.51
CA GLU A 227 22.71 20.61 8.21
C GLU A 227 23.87 21.61 8.36
N ARG A 228 23.75 22.57 9.27
CA ARG A 228 24.72 23.67 9.42
C ARG A 228 25.94 23.31 10.26
N TYR A 229 25.75 22.60 11.36
CA TYR A 229 26.77 22.32 12.37
C TYR A 229 27.15 20.84 12.45
N GLY A 230 26.55 19.98 11.62
CA GLY A 230 26.82 18.55 11.64
C GLY A 230 26.29 17.83 12.89
N LEU A 231 25.27 18.39 13.56
CA LEU A 231 24.65 17.75 14.72
C LEU A 231 24.01 16.41 14.34
N PRO A 232 23.88 15.45 15.29
CA PRO A 232 23.23 14.17 15.02
C PRO A 232 21.72 14.34 14.78
N ASP A 233 21.16 13.74 13.72
CA ASP A 233 19.71 13.78 13.40
C ASP A 233 18.80 13.38 14.55
N LYS A 234 19.27 12.45 15.40
CA LYS A 234 18.53 11.88 16.52
C LYS A 234 19.44 11.87 17.73
N PRO A 235 19.66 13.04 18.37
CA PRO A 235 20.56 13.14 19.51
C PRO A 235 20.06 12.25 20.65
N ARG A 236 21.01 11.76 21.45
CA ARG A 236 20.73 11.00 22.66
C ARG A 236 21.83 11.22 23.67
N CYS A 237 21.45 11.63 24.88
CA CYS A 237 22.40 11.82 25.97
C CYS A 237 23.09 10.48 26.30
N PRO A 238 24.44 10.42 26.24
CA PRO A 238 25.18 9.22 26.55
C PRO A 238 25.23 8.96 28.06
N GLY A 239 25.21 7.67 28.44
CA GLY A 239 25.60 7.30 29.81
C GLY A 239 27.11 7.53 30.05
N PRO A 240 27.57 7.66 31.31
CA PRO A 240 28.96 7.99 31.61
C PRO A 240 29.96 7.02 30.97
N ARG A 241 29.64 5.72 31.00
CA ARG A 241 30.48 4.68 30.40
C ARG A 241 30.67 4.89 28.90
N THR A 242 29.58 5.12 28.16
CA THR A 242 29.65 5.31 26.70
C THR A 242 30.36 6.60 26.34
N PHE A 243 30.10 7.68 27.09
CA PHE A 243 30.80 8.94 26.89
C PHE A 243 32.31 8.77 27.06
N TYR A 244 32.75 8.20 28.17
CA TYR A 244 34.18 7.99 28.42
C TYR A 244 34.84 7.02 27.45
N GLU A 245 34.13 5.97 27.00
CA GLU A 245 34.63 5.08 25.94
C GLU A 245 34.88 5.84 24.61
N VAL A 246 34.10 6.89 24.32
CA VAL A 246 34.28 7.75 23.14
C VAL A 246 35.37 8.79 23.40
N ALA A 247 35.35 9.46 24.54
CA ALA A 247 36.34 10.47 24.92
C ALA A 247 37.75 9.87 25.00
N ASP A 248 37.92 8.68 25.57
CA ASP A 248 39.22 7.98 25.60
C ASP A 248 39.76 7.67 24.19
N LYS A 249 38.88 7.50 23.19
CA LYS A 249 39.27 7.29 21.79
C LYS A 249 39.59 8.58 21.05
N LYS A 250 38.88 9.67 21.36
CA LYS A 250 38.98 10.96 20.68
C LYS A 250 40.06 11.87 21.26
N LEU A 251 40.13 11.93 22.58
CA LEU A 251 41.06 12.79 23.34
C LEU A 251 42.30 12.02 23.83
N GLY A 252 42.30 10.70 23.70
CA GLY A 252 43.29 9.82 24.34
C GLY A 252 42.89 9.40 25.76
N PRO A 253 43.60 8.42 26.35
CA PRO A 253 43.21 7.84 27.63
C PRO A 253 43.37 8.82 28.80
N ARG A 254 42.39 8.82 29.71
CA ARG A 254 42.44 9.64 30.94
C ARG A 254 43.64 9.32 31.82
N VAL A 255 44.39 10.37 32.17
CA VAL A 255 45.52 10.30 33.09
C VAL A 255 45.08 10.63 34.51
N ARG A 256 45.83 10.15 35.51
CA ARG A 256 45.59 10.47 36.91
C ARG A 256 46.26 11.79 37.25
N GLY A 257 45.48 12.80 37.63
CA GLY A 257 45.96 14.11 38.06
C GLY A 257 46.53 14.09 39.47
N ALA A 258 47.09 15.24 39.89
CA ALA A 258 47.77 15.40 41.18
C ALA A 258 46.87 15.11 42.40
N GLN A 259 45.56 15.36 42.28
CA GLN A 259 44.57 15.10 43.33
C GLN A 259 43.89 13.71 43.20
N GLY A 260 44.38 12.85 42.31
CA GLY A 260 43.83 11.51 42.07
C GLY A 260 42.62 11.46 41.13
N VAL A 261 42.11 12.61 40.70
CA VAL A 261 41.03 12.75 39.70
C VAL A 261 41.53 12.37 38.31
N ARG A 262 40.66 11.79 37.49
CA ARG A 262 40.96 11.45 36.09
C ARG A 262 40.76 12.69 35.22
N VAL A 263 41.78 13.06 34.47
CA VAL A 263 41.79 14.26 33.63
C VAL A 263 42.06 13.89 32.16
N TYR A 264 41.48 14.66 31.26
CA TYR A 264 41.88 14.70 29.85
C TYR A 264 42.86 15.85 29.64
N VAL A 265 43.81 15.66 28.73
CA VAL A 265 44.72 16.71 28.29
C VAL A 265 44.41 16.96 26.83
N VAL A 266 44.07 18.19 26.46
CA VAL A 266 43.76 18.55 25.08
C VAL A 266 45.04 18.45 24.26
N SER A 267 45.10 17.45 23.38
CA SER A 267 46.22 17.27 22.44
C SER A 267 46.20 18.40 21.40
N SER A 268 47.35 19.00 21.09
CA SER A 268 47.44 19.83 19.90
C SER A 268 47.43 18.93 18.67
N ILE A 269 46.72 19.32 17.61
CA ILE A 269 46.75 18.64 16.30
C ILE A 269 48.21 18.42 15.82
N ALA A 270 49.12 19.32 16.21
CA ALA A 270 50.55 19.19 15.96
C ALA A 270 51.22 18.04 16.74
N ALA A 271 50.86 17.81 18.01
CA ALA A 271 51.39 16.71 18.81
C ALA A 271 50.95 15.34 18.26
N ASP A 272 49.72 15.22 17.78
CA ASP A 272 49.21 14.00 17.15
C ASP A 272 49.88 13.71 15.80
N LEU A 273 50.16 14.75 15.00
CA LEU A 273 50.94 14.62 13.75
C LEU A 273 52.39 14.23 14.02
N ILE A 274 53.03 14.82 15.04
CA ILE A 274 54.40 14.47 15.45
C ILE A 274 54.45 13.02 15.93
N ALA A 275 53.56 12.60 16.83
CA ALA A 275 53.51 11.22 17.33
C ALA A 275 53.25 10.18 16.24
N ARG A 276 52.43 10.51 15.22
CA ARG A 276 52.23 9.63 14.05
C ARG A 276 53.46 9.54 13.17
N THR A 277 54.18 10.64 12.99
CA THR A 277 55.40 10.67 12.17
C THR A 277 56.53 9.91 12.86
N GLU A 278 56.68 10.05 14.19
CA GLU A 278 57.63 9.28 15.01
C GLU A 278 57.31 7.77 14.97
N HIS A 279 56.04 7.38 15.08
CA HIS A 279 55.66 5.97 14.99
C HIS A 279 55.88 5.37 13.60
N MET A 280 55.72 6.17 12.54
CA MET A 280 56.05 5.74 11.17
C MET A 280 57.55 5.53 11.00
N ASN A 281 58.38 6.45 11.48
CA ASN A 281 59.84 6.35 11.42
C ASN A 281 60.35 5.13 12.20
N ASP A 282 59.81 4.86 13.40
CA ASP A 282 60.13 3.67 14.18
C ASP A 282 59.79 2.35 13.45
N GLN A 283 58.73 2.34 12.62
CA GLN A 283 58.39 1.16 11.82
C GLN A 283 59.27 1.02 10.58
N GLU A 284 59.75 2.12 10.01
CA GLU A 284 60.70 2.10 8.89
C GLU A 284 62.09 1.64 9.34
N GLU A 285 62.59 2.12 10.48
CA GLU A 285 63.86 1.67 11.06
C GLU A 285 63.84 0.17 11.42
N LYS A 286 62.72 -0.33 11.98
CA LYS A 286 62.54 -1.76 12.25
C LYS A 286 62.41 -2.64 11.00
N ARG A 287 62.12 -2.06 9.84
CA ARG A 287 62.08 -2.78 8.56
C ARG A 287 63.42 -2.76 7.83
N ALA A 288 64.27 -1.77 8.13
CA ALA A 288 65.59 -1.62 7.53
C ALA A 288 66.70 -2.40 8.25
N ALA A 289 66.48 -2.79 9.51
CA ALA A 289 67.34 -3.66 10.32
C ALA A 289 66.98 -5.14 10.17
#